data_AF-A0A0T0MH84-F1
#
_entry.id   AF-A0A0T0MH84-F1
#
_cell.length_a   1.000
_cell.length_b   1.000
_cell.length_c   1.000
_cell.angle_alpha   90.00
_cell.angle_beta   90.00
_cell.angle_gamma   90.00
#
_symmetry.space_group_name_H-M   'P 1'
#
loop_
_entity.id
_entity.type
_entity.pdbx_description
1 polymer ?
#
loop_
_entity_poly.entity_id
_entity_poly.type
_entity_poly.pdbx_seq_one_letter_code
_entity_poly.pdbx_strand_id
1 'polypeptide(L)' 'MPGASLELDAQGQLLCPKCGASTVDVAGIDQVSGMPWVNHVLVCSKCGVTSRLALVGAFGRTVLRWLDD' A
#
# COMPACT_ATOMS: atom_id res chain seq x y z
N MET A 1 13.27 -6.75 -2.02
CA MET A 1 12.61 -5.62 -1.34
C MET A 1 11.79 -6.20 -0.21
N PRO A 2 12.02 -5.83 1.06
CA PRO A 2 11.17 -6.28 2.15
C PRO A 2 9.78 -5.65 1.98
N GLY A 3 8.74 -6.43 2.23
CA GLY A 3 7.36 -6.02 2.01
C GLY A 3 6.46 -7.17 1.57
N ALA A 4 5.27 -7.24 2.16
CA ALA A 4 4.30 -8.28 1.84
C ALA A 4 3.59 -8.03 0.50
N SER A 5 3.21 -9.12 -0.17
CA SER A 5 2.28 -9.08 -1.30
C SER A 5 0.92 -8.56 -0.84
N LEU A 6 0.20 -7.96 -1.77
CA LEU A 6 -1.13 -7.40 -1.52
C LEU A 6 -2.15 -8.52 -1.65
N GLU A 7 -3.17 -8.46 -0.82
CA GLU A 7 -4.42 -9.16 -1.08
C GLU A 7 -5.43 -8.15 -1.62
N LEU A 8 -6.07 -8.52 -2.73
CA LEU A 8 -7.17 -7.77 -3.33
C LEU A 8 -8.43 -8.63 -3.19
N ASP A 9 -9.59 -7.98 -3.03
CA ASP A 9 -10.86 -8.70 -3.12
C ASP A 9 -11.20 -9.09 -4.57
N ALA A 10 -12.35 -9.75 -4.74
CA ALA A 10 -12.84 -10.16 -6.06
C ALA A 10 -13.13 -9.00 -7.02
N GLN A 11 -13.22 -7.77 -6.50
CA GLN A 11 -13.44 -6.54 -7.26
C GLN A 11 -12.14 -5.77 -7.50
N GLY A 12 -11.00 -6.25 -6.98
CA GLY A 12 -9.71 -5.59 -7.09
C GLY A 12 -9.49 -4.48 -6.06
N GLN A 13 -10.31 -4.38 -5.02
CA GLN A 13 -10.09 -3.41 -3.93
C GLN A 13 -9.00 -3.91 -2.98
N LEU A 14 -8.20 -2.96 -2.49
CA LEU A 14 -7.13 -3.23 -1.55
C LEU A 14 -7.70 -3.60 -0.18
N LEU A 15 -7.21 -4.70 0.38
CA LEU A 15 -7.59 -5.12 1.73
C LEU A 15 -6.59 -4.62 2.77
N CYS A 16 -7.10 -4.17 3.92
CA CYS A 16 -6.29 -3.85 5.08
C CYS A 16 -5.49 -5.09 5.52
N PRO A 17 -4.15 -5.01 5.62
CA PRO A 17 -3.32 -6.17 5.91
C PRO A 17 -3.53 -6.72 7.34
N LYS A 18 -4.14 -5.93 8.24
CA LYS A 18 -4.39 -6.31 9.63
C LYS A 18 -5.76 -6.92 9.88
N CYS A 19 -6.81 -6.42 9.23
CA CYS A 19 -8.19 -6.80 9.54
C CYS A 19 -9.02 -7.25 8.34
N GLY A 20 -8.43 -7.25 7.13
CA GLY A 20 -9.08 -7.70 5.90
C GLY A 20 -10.23 -6.83 5.41
N ALA A 21 -10.42 -5.62 5.97
CA ALA A 21 -11.45 -4.69 5.49
C ALA A 21 -11.00 -3.99 4.20
N SER A 22 -11.93 -3.77 3.27
CA SER A 22 -11.69 -3.00 2.05
C SER A 22 -11.81 -1.47 2.25
N THR A 23 -12.19 -1.02 3.44
CA THR A 23 -12.26 0.41 3.80
C THR A 23 -10.88 0.92 4.20
N VAL A 24 -10.08 1.23 3.18
CA VAL A 24 -8.71 1.76 3.31
C VAL A 24 -8.62 3.06 2.52
N ASP A 25 -8.24 4.13 3.22
CA ASP A 25 -8.21 5.50 2.68
C ASP A 25 -6.78 6.01 2.57
N VAL A 26 -6.49 6.80 1.53
CA VAL A 26 -5.19 7.47 1.39
C VAL A 26 -5.16 8.68 2.32
N ALA A 27 -4.31 8.61 3.34
CA ALA A 27 -4.10 9.70 4.30
C ALA A 27 -2.94 10.62 3.87
N GLY A 28 -2.04 10.14 3.01
CA GLY A 28 -0.93 10.94 2.53
C GLY A 28 -0.09 10.24 1.47
N ILE A 29 0.81 11.00 0.87
CA ILE A 29 1.80 10.52 -0.11
C ILE A 29 3.17 10.91 0.42
N ASP A 30 4.06 9.93 0.49
CA ASP A 30 5.44 10.09 0.91
C ASP A 30 6.37 9.80 -0.28
N GLN A 31 7.02 10.85 -0.78
CA GLN A 31 8.00 10.74 -1.85
C GLN A 31 9.39 10.86 -1.27
N VAL A 32 10.09 9.74 -1.18
CA VAL A 32 11.45 9.72 -0.63
C VAL A 32 12.45 10.13 -1.70
N SER A 33 13.27 11.14 -1.39
CA SER A 33 14.30 11.64 -2.30
C SER A 33 15.26 10.51 -2.72
N GLY A 34 15.52 10.42 -4.03
CA GLY A 34 16.40 9.39 -4.61
C GLY A 34 15.74 8.02 -4.81
N MET A 35 14.49 7.81 -4.39
CA MET A 35 13.76 6.59 -4.74
C MET A 35 13.00 6.77 -6.07
N PRO A 36 13.01 5.76 -6.96
CA PRO A 36 12.27 5.79 -8.22
C PRO A 36 10.77 5.44 -8.05
N TRP A 37 10.24 5.42 -6.82
CA TRP A 37 8.86 5.05 -6.52
C TRP A 37 8.22 6.01 -5.51
N VAL A 38 6.90 5.90 -5.38
CA VAL A 38 6.08 6.72 -4.48
C VAL A 38 5.44 5.84 -3.42
N ASN A 39 5.49 6.27 -2.16
CA ASN A 39 4.80 5.60 -1.07
C ASN A 39 3.48 6.31 -0.78
N HIS A 40 2.44 5.54 -0.46
CA HIS A 40 1.15 6.02 0.00
C HIS A 40 0.99 5.62 1.46
N VAL A 41 0.59 6.57 2.29
CA VAL A 41 0.19 6.30 3.67
C VAL A 41 -1.31 6.01 3.65
N LEU A 42 -1.66 4.80 4.05
CA LEU A 42 -3.01 4.28 4.03
C LEU A 42 -3.51 4.08 5.46
N VAL A 43 -4.76 4.50 5.72
CA VAL A 43 -5.41 4.32 7.01
C VAL A 43 -6.64 3.45 6.82
N CYS A 44 -6.75 2.37 7.60
CA CYS A 44 -7.94 1.55 7.59
C CYS A 44 -9.03 2.18 8.46
N SER A 45 -10.13 2.59 7.86
CA SER A 45 -11.27 3.20 8.55
C SER A 45 -11.97 2.23 9.52
N LYS A 46 -11.76 0.91 9.41
CA LYS A 46 -12.35 -0.09 10.32
C LYS A 46 -11.53 -0.31 11.59
N CYS A 47 -10.20 -0.47 11.48
CA CYS A 47 -9.34 -0.83 12.63
C CYS A 47 -8.36 0.28 13.04
N GLY A 48 -8.35 1.40 12.32
CA GLY A 48 -7.50 2.57 12.59
C GLY A 48 -6.02 2.35 12.28
N VAL A 49 -5.62 1.18 11.78
CA VAL A 49 -4.21 0.91 11.48
C VAL A 49 -3.75 1.80 10.34
N THR A 50 -2.56 2.36 10.49
CA THR A 50 -1.84 3.04 9.41
C THR A 50 -0.85 2.07 8.80
N SER A 51 -0.73 2.05 7.48
CA SER A 51 0.20 1.19 6.75
C SER A 51 0.74 1.94 5.55
N ARG A 52 1.94 1.57 5.08
CA ARG A 52 2.57 2.20 3.92
C ARG A 52 2.52 1.28 2.71
N LEU A 53 2.11 1.83 1.57
CA LEU A 53 2.02 1.11 0.31
C LEU A 53 2.96 1.74 -0.73
N ALA A 54 3.94 0.97 -1.20
CA ALA A 54 4.83 1.41 -2.27
C ALA A 54 4.22 1.11 -3.65
N LEU A 55 4.23 2.10 -4.53
CA LEU A 55 3.92 1.98 -5.95
C LEU A 55 5.22 2.05 -6.76
N VAL A 56 5.73 0.90 -7.17
CA VAL A 56 7.02 0.78 -7.86
C VAL A 56 6.80 0.56 -9.35
N GLY A 57 7.33 1.46 -10.19
CA GLY A 57 7.46 1.25 -11.63
C GLY A 57 8.82 0.66 -11.95
N ALA A 58 8.87 -0.59 -12.44
CA ALA A 58 10.13 -1.25 -12.86
C ALA A 58 9.92 -2.04 -14.15
N PHE A 59 10.82 -1.87 -15.12
CA PHE A 59 10.82 -2.61 -16.40
C PHE A 59 9.46 -2.61 -17.14
N GLY A 60 8.78 -1.46 -17.15
CA GLY A 60 7.46 -1.32 -17.78
C GLY A 60 6.31 -1.99 -17.01
N ARG A 61 6.54 -2.41 -15.76
CA ARG A 61 5.53 -3.01 -14.89
C ARG A 61 5.33 -2.17 -13.64
N THR A 62 4.10 -2.11 -13.18
CA THR A 62 3.73 -1.48 -11.91
C THR A 62 3.52 -2.57 -10.87
N VAL A 63 4.22 -2.46 -9.75
CA VAL A 63 4.10 -3.38 -8.62
C VAL A 63 3.70 -2.59 -7.38
N LEU A 64 2.66 -3.06 -6.71
CA LEU A 64 2.26 -2.56 -5.40
C LEU A 64 2.81 -3.51 -4.32
N ARG A 65 3.32 -2.96 -3.22
CA ARG A 65 3.80 -3.71 -2.05
C ARG A 65 3.45 -3.00 -0.75
N TRP A 66 3.01 -3.76 0.25
CA TRP A 66 2.98 -3.26 1.63
C TRP A 66 4.43 -3.12 2.10
N LEU A 67 4.77 -1.97 2.66
CA LEU A 67 6.03 -1.78 3.35
C LEU A 67 5.84 -2.17 4.82
N ASP A 68 6.79 -2.94 5.34
CA ASP A 68 6.88 -3.16 6.77
C ASP A 68 7.29 -1.83 7.45
N ASP A 69 6.74 -1.56 8.64
CA ASP A 69 7.11 -0.38 9.44
C ASP A 69 8.50 -0.52 10.09
#